data_AF-A0A7V0WDB8-F1
#
_entry.id   AF-A0A7V0WDB8-F1
#
_cell.length_a   1.000
_cell.length_b   1.000
_cell.length_c   1.000
_cell.angle_alpha   90.00
_cell.angle_beta   90.00
_cell.angle_gamma   90.00
#
_symmetry.space_group_name_H-M   'P 1'
#
loop_
_entity.id
_entity.type
_entity.pdbx_description
1 polymer ?
#
loop_
_entity_poly.entity_id
_entity_poly.type
_entity_poly.pdbx_seq_one_letter_code
_entity_poly.pdbx_strand_id
1 'polypeptide(L)' 'RLLLELLYSQPVIQTSHVVNHLKITNRPAGEFIKDFQRLGILKEVTGFKRNRTFIFEKYLSLFMN' A
#
# COMPACT_ATOMS: atom_id res chain seq x y z
N ARG A 1 -9.28 5.12 7.58
CA ARG A 1 -8.37 4.70 8.66
C ARG A 1 -7.83 3.28 8.45
N LEU A 2 -8.69 2.31 8.12
CA LEU A 2 -8.33 0.89 7.92
C LEU A 2 -7.07 0.62 7.07
N LEU A 3 -6.91 1.26 5.91
CA LEU A 3 -5.72 1.06 5.09
C LEU A 3 -4.44 1.58 5.75
N LEU A 4 -4.51 2.71 6.47
CA LEU A 4 -3.34 3.23 7.17
C LEU A 4 -2.94 2.33 8.36
N GLU A 5 -3.93 1.76 9.07
CA GLU A 5 -3.68 0.77 10.12
C GLU A 5 -3.03 -0.50 9.57
N LEU A 6 -3.50 -1.00 8.42
CA LEU A 6 -2.83 -2.07 7.71
C LEU A 6 -1.36 -1.71 7.43
N LEU A 7 -1.09 -0.51 6.92
CA LEU A 7 0.27 -0.07 6.58
C LEU A 7 1.20 0.05 7.78
N TYR A 8 0.70 0.40 8.97
CA TYR A 8 1.53 0.41 10.18
C TYR A 8 1.94 -0.99 10.64
N SER A 9 1.06 -1.99 10.44
CA SER A 9 1.36 -3.40 10.75
C SER A 9 2.14 -4.12 9.64
N GLN A 10 1.90 -3.74 8.39
CA GLN A 10 2.45 -4.33 7.18
C GLN A 10 2.84 -3.19 6.22
N PRO A 11 4.06 -2.66 6.32
CA PRO A 11 4.48 -1.49 5.52
C PRO A 11 4.78 -1.82 4.05
N VAL A 12 4.72 -3.10 3.67
CA VAL A 12 4.91 -3.59 2.31
C VAL A 12 3.68 -4.38 1.90
N ILE A 13 2.91 -3.85 0.96
CA ILE A 13 1.61 -4.42 0.55
C ILE A 13 1.50 -4.61 -0.95
N GLN A 14 0.48 -5.36 -1.34
CA GLN A 14 0.00 -5.55 -2.71
C GLN A 14 -1.52 -5.32 -2.70
N THR A 15 -2.13 -5.15 -3.87
CA THR A 15 -3.59 -4.95 -3.98
C THR A 15 -4.41 -6.06 -3.30
N SER A 16 -3.93 -7.31 -3.33
CA SER A 16 -4.54 -8.44 -2.64
C SER A 16 -4.63 -8.28 -1.12
N HIS A 17 -3.64 -7.65 -0.49
CA HIS A 17 -3.66 -7.38 0.95
C HIS A 17 -4.77 -6.39 1.32
N VAL A 18 -4.96 -5.35 0.50
CA VAL A 18 -6.02 -4.34 0.68
C VAL A 18 -7.39 -4.99 0.51
N VAL A 19 -7.57 -5.79 -0.55
CA VAL A 19 -8.78 -6.59 -0.81
C VAL A 19 -9.13 -7.46 0.40
N ASN A 20 -8.16 -8.22 0.91
CA ASN A 20 -8.37 -9.16 2.00
C ASN A 20 -8.62 -8.48 3.35
N HIS A 21 -7.95 -7.36 3.62
CA HIS A 21 -8.07 -6.63 4.89
C HIS A 21 -9.36 -5.80 4.95
N LEU A 22 -9.69 -5.09 3.86
CA LEU A 22 -10.88 -4.21 3.82
C LEU A 22 -12.14 -4.95 3.37
N LYS A 23 -12.03 -6.22 2.93
CA LYS A 23 -13.13 -7.03 2.39
C LYS A 23 -13.83 -6.36 1.19
N ILE A 24 -13.04 -5.84 0.26
CA ILE A 24 -13.49 -5.11 -0.94
C ILE A 24 -12.98 -5.77 -2.22
N THR A 25 -13.52 -5.38 -3.38
CA THR A 25 -13.03 -5.88 -4.68
C THR A 25 -11.76 -5.16 -5.16
N ASN A 26 -11.12 -5.69 -6.21
CA ASN A 26 -9.87 -5.13 -6.76
C ASN A 26 -9.99 -3.66 -7.23
N ARG A 27 -11.16 -3.26 -7.74
CA ARG A 27 -11.38 -1.89 -8.25
C ARG A 27 -11.22 -0.83 -7.15
N PRO A 28 -12.02 -0.83 -6.07
CA PRO A 28 -11.86 0.14 -4.98
C PRO A 28 -10.49 -0.01 -4.28
N ALA A 29 -9.94 -1.22 -4.16
CA ALA A 29 -8.59 -1.41 -3.63
C ALA A 29 -7.52 -0.71 -4.48
N GLY A 30 -7.65 -0.78 -5.81
CA GLY A 30 -6.77 -0.08 -6.74
C GLY A 30 -6.88 1.43 -6.63
N GLU A 31 -8.09 1.98 -6.46
CA GLU A 31 -8.29 3.42 -6.25
C GLU A 31 -7.70 3.91 -4.93
N PHE A 32 -7.88 3.17 -3.82
CA PHE A 32 -7.22 3.52 -2.56
C PHE A 32 -5.70 3.51 -2.65
N ILE A 33 -5.12 2.54 -3.35
CA ILE A 33 -3.67 2.52 -3.59
C ILE A 33 -3.24 3.74 -4.39
N LYS A 34 -3.94 4.09 -5.48
CA LYS A 34 -3.62 5.30 -6.26
C LYS A 34 -3.71 6.57 -5.43
N ASP A 35 -4.73 6.69 -4.57
CA ASP A 35 -4.87 7.84 -3.68
C ASP A 35 -3.69 7.93 -2.70
N PHE A 36 -3.29 6.81 -2.11
CA PHE A 36 -2.15 6.77 -1.19
C PHE A 36 -0.82 7.03 -1.91
N GLN A 37 -0.68 6.65 -3.17
CA GLN A 37 0.46 7.04 -4.00
C GLN A 37 0.46 8.55 -4.28
N ARG A 38 -0.69 9.13 -4.64
CA ARG A 38 -0.85 10.56 -4.88
C ARG A 38 -0.56 11.40 -3.63
N LEU A 39 -0.91 10.89 -2.45
CA LEU A 39 -0.60 11.50 -1.16
C LEU A 39 0.88 11.29 -0.74
N GLY A 40 1.67 10.54 -1.51
CA GLY A 40 3.06 10.24 -1.19
C GLY A 40 3.23 9.36 0.05
N ILE A 41 2.23 8.53 0.35
CA ILE A 41 2.23 7.53 1.43
C ILE A 41 2.79 6.21 0.90
N LEU A 42 2.33 5.79 -0.29
CA LEU A 42 2.79 4.56 -0.94
C LEU A 42 3.68 4.85 -2.15
N LYS A 43 4.70 4.01 -2.34
CA LYS A 43 5.56 4.01 -3.52
C LYS A 43 5.59 2.63 -4.14
N GLU A 44 5.41 2.57 -5.46
CA GLU A 44 5.52 1.33 -6.22
C GLU A 44 7.01 0.98 -6.42
N VAL A 45 7.37 -0.31 -6.28
CA VAL A 45 8.78 -0.75 -6.31
C VAL A 45 9.05 -1.92 -7.26
N THR A 46 8.06 -2.36 -8.03
CA THR A 46 8.18 -3.52 -8.94
C THR A 46 8.38 -3.14 -10.40
N GLY A 47 8.41 -1.85 -10.73
CA GLY A 47 8.59 -1.38 -12.10
C GLY A 47 7.38 -1.70 -12.97
N PHE A 48 6.17 -1.54 -12.43
CA PHE A 48 4.89 -1.75 -13.13
C PHE A 48 4.62 -3.18 -13.60
N LYS A 49 5.30 -4.19 -13.04
CA LYS A 49 5.05 -5.62 -13.33
C LYS A 49 3.72 -6.10 -12.73
N ARG A 50 3.28 -7.30 -13.11
CA ARG A 50 2.16 -7.99 -12.43
C ARG A 50 2.50 -8.21 -10.96
N ASN A 51 1.46 -8.26 -10.10
CA ASN A 51 1.59 -8.38 -8.64
C ASN A 51 2.38 -7.23 -8.01
N ARG A 52 2.03 -5.98 -8.39
CA ARG A 52 2.71 -4.77 -7.92
C ARG A 52 2.78 -4.73 -6.40
N THR A 53 3.97 -4.43 -5.91
CA THR A 53 4.27 -4.20 -4.50
C THR A 53 4.43 -2.70 -4.26
N PHE A 54 3.85 -2.25 -3.15
CA PHE A 54 3.86 -0.88 -2.70
C PHE A 54 4.44 -0.79 -1.29
N ILE A 55 5.30 0.19 -1.06
CA ILE A 55 5.99 0.39 0.23
C ILE A 55 5.53 1.68 0.89
N PHE A 56 5.38 1.66 2.21
CA PHE A 56 5.22 2.85 3.04
C PHE A 56 6.60 3.42 3.39
N GLU A 57 7.31 3.93 2.37
CA GLU A 57 8.72 4.34 2.45
C GLU A 57 9.00 5.29 3.62
N LYS A 58 8.14 6.31 3.81
CA LYS A 58 8.27 7.30 4.89
C LYS A 58 8.19 6.71 6.29
N TYR A 59 7.43 5.63 6.47
CA TYR A 59 7.32 4.95 7.76
C TYR A 59 8.54 4.10 8.03
N LEU A 60 8.97 3.33 7.03
CA LEU A 60 10.17 2.49 7.14
C LEU A 60 11.43 3.34 7.42
N SER A 61 11.55 4.52 6.81
CA SER A 61 12.70 5.42 7.05
C SER A 61 12.84 5.88 8.49
N LEU A 62 11.80 5.77 9.33
CA LEU A 62 11.88 6.13 10.76
C LEU A 62 12.72 5.14 11.57
N PHE A 63 12.97 3.94 11.06
CA PHE A 63 13.67 2.86 11.77
C PHE A 63 15.03 2.50 11.15
N MET A 64 15.41 3.14 10.04
CA MET A 64 16.64 2.85 9.31
C MET A 64 17.78 3.84 9.62
N ASN A 65 17.68 4.57 10.74
CA ASN A 65 18.69 5.48 11.27
C ASN A 65 19.22 5.01 12.61
#